data_AF-A0A2A5AYS6-F1
#
_entry.id   AF-A0A2A5AYS6-F1
#
_cell.length_a   1.000
_cell.length_b   1.000
_cell.length_c   1.000
_cell.angle_alpha   90.00
_cell.angle_beta   90.00
_cell.angle_gamma   90.00
#
_symmetry.space_group_name_H-M   'P 1'
#
loop_
_entity.id
_entity.type
_entity.pdbx_description
1 polymer ?
#
loop_
_entity_poly.entity_id
_entity_poly.type
_entity_poly.pdbx_seq_one_letter_code
_entity_poly.pdbx_strand_id
1 'polypeptide(L)'
;MTKGLAGAFLVLGLMAGQAAFAQDKTINDGVFTAMQASAGELVYNNSCKTCHDMRFYRDILKSWNNQPLLWLWETVMGTMPADNPGSLMLSEYTEVIAYILSENGFPAGETSLDPDDGMADIHIVRP
;
A
#
# COMPACT_ATOMS: atom_id res chain seq x y z
N MET A 1 28.22 -69.60 20.30
CA MET A 1 27.23 -69.46 19.21
C MET A 1 26.23 -68.38 19.63
N THR A 2 25.61 -67.73 18.63
CA THR A 2 24.63 -66.62 18.66
C THR A 2 25.13 -65.20 18.97
N LYS A 3 24.99 -64.37 17.94
CA LYS A 3 25.25 -62.92 17.80
C LYS A 3 24.02 -62.11 18.26
N GLY A 4 24.20 -60.82 18.52
CA GLY A 4 23.09 -59.84 18.62
C GLY A 4 23.64 -58.41 18.74
N LEU A 5 24.12 -57.84 17.63
CA LEU A 5 23.51 -56.73 16.88
C LEU A 5 23.29 -55.44 17.70
N ALA A 6 24.15 -54.46 17.43
CA ALA A 6 24.08 -53.07 17.87
C ALA A 6 22.89 -52.35 17.21
N GLY A 7 22.09 -51.64 18.00
CA GLY A 7 21.06 -50.71 17.50
C GLY A 7 21.55 -49.27 17.67
N ALA A 8 22.07 -48.68 16.59
CA ALA A 8 22.32 -47.25 16.53
C ALA A 8 21.02 -46.54 16.11
N PHE A 9 20.37 -45.84 17.05
CA PHE A 9 19.26 -44.95 16.75
C PHE A 9 19.80 -43.68 16.12
N LEU A 10 19.68 -43.56 14.79
CA LEU A 10 19.96 -42.34 14.05
C LEU A 10 18.74 -41.42 14.17
N VAL A 11 18.81 -40.40 15.03
CA VAL A 11 17.79 -39.34 15.12
C VAL A 11 18.02 -38.38 13.95
N LEU A 12 17.29 -38.58 12.86
CA LEU A 12 17.28 -37.68 11.72
C LEU A 12 16.40 -36.46 12.08
N GLY A 13 17.03 -35.37 12.50
CA GLY A 13 16.34 -34.11 12.79
C GLY A 13 15.79 -33.48 11.52
N LEU A 14 14.47 -33.45 11.36
CA LEU A 14 13.78 -32.65 10.36
C LEU A 14 13.96 -31.16 10.70
N MET A 15 14.91 -30.50 10.04
CA MET A 15 14.96 -29.04 9.95
C MET A 15 13.87 -28.60 8.97
N ALA A 16 12.65 -28.43 9.48
CA ALA A 16 11.58 -27.79 8.72
C ALA A 16 11.95 -26.30 8.54
N GLY A 17 12.41 -25.95 7.34
CA GLY A 17 12.62 -24.57 6.95
C GLY A 17 11.30 -23.81 7.03
N GLN A 18 11.20 -22.86 7.95
CA GLN A 18 10.10 -21.92 8.00
C GLN A 18 10.26 -20.99 6.79
N ALA A 19 9.48 -21.23 5.74
CA ALA A 19 9.26 -20.20 4.73
C ALA A 19 8.54 -19.04 5.43
N ALA A 20 9.26 -17.96 5.69
CA ALA A 20 8.66 -16.70 6.09
C ALA A 20 7.86 -16.20 4.89
N PHE A 21 6.53 -16.37 4.92
CA PHE A 21 5.66 -15.66 4.01
C PHE A 21 5.82 -14.17 4.35
N ALA A 22 6.34 -13.38 3.41
CA ALA A 22 6.27 -11.93 3.52
C ALA A 22 4.78 -11.58 3.63
N GLN A 23 4.39 -10.94 4.73
CA GLN A 23 3.03 -10.48 4.90
C GLN A 23 2.81 -9.33 3.91
N ASP A 24 1.78 -9.43 3.07
CA ASP A 24 1.47 -8.39 2.09
C ASP A 24 1.24 -7.06 2.82
N LYS A 25 2.01 -6.03 2.46
CA LYS A 25 1.86 -4.68 3.02
C LYS A 25 0.56 -4.09 2.52
N THR A 26 -0.16 -3.42 3.39
CA THR A 26 -1.45 -2.78 3.07
C THR A 26 -1.45 -1.33 3.50
N ILE A 27 -2.43 -0.57 3.02
CA ILE A 27 -2.63 0.82 3.46
C ILE A 27 -2.95 0.96 4.97
N ASN A 28 -3.23 -0.14 5.70
CA ASN A 28 -3.35 -0.12 7.17
C ASN A 28 -1.99 -0.06 7.89
N ASP A 29 -0.86 -0.30 7.20
CA ASP A 29 0.46 -0.44 7.81
C ASP A 29 1.24 0.89 7.92
N GLY A 30 0.55 2.04 7.91
CA GLY A 30 1.21 3.33 8.04
C GLY A 30 2.07 3.69 6.82
N VAL A 31 1.48 3.63 5.63
CA VAL A 31 2.25 3.65 4.35
C VAL A 31 2.64 5.04 3.86
N PHE A 32 2.18 6.09 4.52
CA PHE A 32 2.45 7.48 4.16
C PHE A 32 2.76 8.30 5.41
N THR A 33 3.47 9.41 5.24
CA THR A 33 3.78 10.31 6.37
C THR A 33 2.69 11.35 6.60
N ALA A 34 2.56 11.85 7.83
CA ALA A 34 1.67 12.97 8.13
C ALA A 34 2.01 14.23 7.31
N MET A 35 3.28 14.40 6.95
CA MET A 35 3.75 15.49 6.08
C MET A 35 3.21 15.35 4.65
N GLN A 36 3.22 14.14 4.08
CA GLN A 36 2.62 13.89 2.77
C GLN A 36 1.11 14.12 2.77
N ALA A 37 0.40 13.66 3.80
CA ALA A 37 -1.03 13.93 3.92
C ALA A 37 -1.33 15.44 4.03
N SER A 38 -0.52 16.19 4.80
CA SER A 38 -0.68 17.64 4.92
C SER A 38 -0.40 18.38 3.60
N ALA A 39 0.61 17.96 2.84
CA ALA A 39 0.87 18.52 1.51
C ALA A 39 -0.27 18.18 0.54
N GLY A 40 -0.78 16.95 0.59
CA GLY A 40 -1.86 16.46 -0.25
C GLY A 40 -3.20 17.16 -0.04
N GLU A 41 -3.44 17.70 1.16
CA GLU A 41 -4.62 18.52 1.44
C GLU A 41 -4.66 19.76 0.51
N LEU A 42 -3.50 20.40 0.27
CA LEU A 42 -3.40 21.56 -0.61
C LEU A 42 -3.72 21.17 -2.06
N VAL A 43 -3.19 20.03 -2.52
CA VAL A 43 -3.45 19.49 -3.86
C VAL A 43 -4.93 19.17 -4.02
N TYR A 44 -5.54 18.46 -3.07
CA TYR A 44 -6.96 18.13 -3.10
C TYR A 44 -7.83 19.39 -3.17
N ASN A 45 -7.51 20.40 -2.35
CA ASN A 45 -8.26 21.64 -2.30
C ASN A 45 -8.22 22.44 -3.60
N ASN A 46 -7.12 22.37 -4.34
CA ASN A 46 -6.93 23.14 -5.56
C ASN A 46 -7.38 22.39 -6.82
N SER A 47 -7.22 21.07 -6.85
CA SER A 47 -7.29 20.28 -8.09
C SER A 47 -8.34 19.18 -8.08
N CYS A 48 -8.85 18.75 -6.93
CA CYS A 48 -9.74 17.58 -6.83
C CYS A 48 -11.15 17.92 -6.35
N LYS A 49 -11.25 18.75 -5.30
CA LYS A 49 -12.50 18.93 -4.54
C LYS A 49 -13.65 19.59 -5.30
N THR A 50 -13.33 20.27 -6.41
CA THR A 50 -14.34 20.89 -7.28
C THR A 50 -15.28 19.84 -7.88
N CYS A 51 -14.78 18.63 -8.11
CA CYS A 51 -15.53 17.53 -8.75
C CYS A 51 -15.74 16.32 -7.83
N HIS A 52 -14.82 16.06 -6.89
CA HIS A 52 -14.82 14.88 -6.04
C HIS A 52 -14.81 15.23 -4.55
N ASP A 53 -15.75 14.69 -3.77
CA ASP A 53 -15.74 14.83 -2.31
C ASP A 53 -15.05 13.62 -1.63
N MET A 54 -14.81 13.69 -0.31
CA MET A 54 -14.19 12.57 0.42
C MET A 54 -15.05 11.30 0.47
N ARG A 55 -16.37 11.42 0.28
CA ARG A 55 -17.26 10.26 0.20
C ARG A 55 -17.04 9.50 -1.11
N PHE A 56 -16.83 10.22 -2.22
CA PHE A 56 -16.42 9.62 -3.49
C PHE A 56 -15.13 8.81 -3.31
N TYR A 57 -14.10 9.39 -2.68
CA TYR A 57 -12.83 8.67 -2.47
C TYR A 57 -12.96 7.46 -1.54
N ARG A 58 -13.84 7.51 -0.53
CA ARG A 58 -14.19 6.33 0.28
C ARG A 58 -14.72 5.19 -0.58
N ASP A 59 -15.59 5.50 -1.54
CA ASP A 59 -16.19 4.50 -2.41
C ASP A 59 -15.20 3.99 -3.47
N ILE A 60 -14.27 4.84 -3.94
CA ILE A 60 -13.12 4.43 -4.76
C ILE A 60 -12.25 3.42 -3.99
N LEU A 61 -11.84 3.72 -2.76
CA LEU A 61 -11.00 2.80 -1.97
C LEU A 61 -11.70 1.45 -1.75
N LYS A 62 -13.03 1.42 -1.61
CA LYS A 62 -13.80 0.16 -1.55
C LYS A 62 -13.78 -0.60 -2.88
N SER A 63 -13.94 0.07 -4.01
CA SER A 63 -13.97 -0.58 -5.33
C SER A 63 -12.59 -1.10 -5.75
N TRP A 64 -11.52 -0.48 -5.24
CA TRP A 64 -10.13 -0.85 -5.49
C TRP A 64 -9.57 -1.84 -4.44
N ASN A 65 -10.40 -2.42 -3.58
CA ASN A 65 -9.93 -3.38 -2.58
C ASN A 65 -9.12 -4.54 -3.18
N ASN A 66 -8.02 -4.90 -2.54
CA ASN A 66 -7.00 -5.87 -2.96
C ASN A 66 -6.28 -5.50 -4.27
N GLN A 67 -6.37 -4.26 -4.75
CA GLN A 67 -5.51 -3.79 -5.84
C GLN A 67 -4.24 -3.12 -5.29
N PRO A 68 -3.12 -3.18 -6.04
CA PRO A 68 -1.94 -2.37 -5.75
C PRO A 68 -2.28 -0.88 -5.69
N LEU A 69 -1.73 -0.19 -4.69
CA LEU A 69 -1.89 1.26 -4.54
C LEU A 69 -1.27 2.01 -5.72
N LEU A 70 -0.18 1.48 -6.28
CA LEU A 70 0.47 2.04 -7.47
C LEU A 70 -0.51 2.17 -8.65
N TRP A 71 -1.38 1.18 -8.87
CA TRP A 71 -2.32 1.23 -9.99
C TRP A 71 -3.38 2.31 -9.82
N LEU A 72 -3.81 2.59 -8.58
CA LEU A 72 -4.69 3.72 -8.30
C LEU A 72 -3.95 5.04 -8.58
N TRP A 73 -2.70 5.16 -8.14
CA TRP A 73 -1.87 6.35 -8.37
C TRP A 73 -1.64 6.60 -9.88
N GLU A 74 -1.28 5.58 -10.65
CA GLU A 74 -1.10 5.66 -12.11
C GLU A 74 -2.41 6.05 -12.81
N THR A 75 -3.53 5.50 -12.34
CA THR A 75 -4.86 5.84 -12.88
C THR A 75 -5.19 7.29 -12.64
N VAL A 76 -4.97 7.80 -11.43
CA VAL A 76 -5.21 9.21 -11.10
C VAL A 76 -4.29 10.09 -11.94
N MET A 77 -2.99 9.78 -12.04
CA MET A 77 -2.06 10.54 -12.89
C MET A 77 -2.49 10.57 -14.36
N GLY A 78 -2.88 9.42 -14.91
CA GLY A 78 -3.20 9.30 -16.33
C GLY A 78 -4.57 9.86 -16.72
N THR A 79 -5.46 10.09 -15.77
CA THR A 79 -6.86 10.48 -16.04
C THR A 79 -7.30 11.77 -15.37
N MET A 80 -6.51 12.30 -14.42
CA MET A 80 -6.82 13.52 -13.68
C MET A 80 -5.70 14.56 -13.82
N PRO A 81 -6.02 15.85 -13.66
CA PRO A 81 -7.37 16.44 -13.63
C PRO A 81 -8.16 16.17 -14.92
N ALA A 82 -9.49 16.08 -14.83
CA ALA A 82 -10.33 15.62 -15.94
C ALA A 82 -10.25 16.49 -17.21
N ASP A 83 -9.95 17.79 -17.05
CA ASP A 83 -9.76 18.77 -18.11
C ASP A 83 -8.31 18.85 -18.61
N ASN A 84 -7.34 18.35 -17.84
CA ASN A 84 -5.93 18.35 -18.20
C ASN A 84 -5.15 17.17 -17.57
N PRO A 85 -5.37 15.92 -18.02
CA PRO A 85 -4.75 14.75 -17.41
C PRO A 85 -3.22 14.81 -17.40
N GLY A 86 -2.60 14.41 -16.29
CA GLY A 86 -1.14 14.37 -16.17
C GLY A 86 -0.48 15.73 -15.90
N SER A 87 -1.26 16.78 -15.60
CA SER A 87 -0.73 18.14 -15.45
C SER A 87 -0.06 18.45 -14.11
N LEU A 88 -0.31 17.67 -13.06
CA LEU A 88 0.33 17.84 -11.75
C LEU A 88 1.72 17.20 -11.74
N MET A 89 2.57 17.63 -10.80
CA MET A 89 3.83 16.97 -10.52
C MET A 89 3.60 15.55 -9.97
N LEU A 90 4.52 14.63 -10.23
CA LEU A 90 4.44 13.26 -9.69
C LEU A 90 4.30 13.24 -8.16
N SER A 91 5.00 14.14 -7.45
CA SER A 91 4.88 14.27 -5.99
C SER A 91 3.48 14.69 -5.55
N GLU A 92 2.81 15.59 -6.29
CA GLU A 92 1.46 16.05 -5.96
C GLU A 92 0.43 14.91 -6.05
N TYR A 93 0.59 13.98 -7.01
CA TYR A 93 -0.24 12.77 -7.06
C TYR A 93 0.01 11.85 -5.86
N THR A 94 1.26 11.68 -5.44
CA THR A 94 1.61 10.85 -4.27
C THR A 94 1.06 11.46 -2.98
N GLU A 95 1.22 12.77 -2.82
CA GLU A 95 0.73 13.54 -1.67
C GLU A 95 -0.79 13.50 -1.58
N VAL A 96 -1.52 13.72 -2.70
CA VAL A 96 -2.98 13.69 -2.66
C VAL A 96 -3.53 12.29 -2.35
N ILE A 97 -2.86 11.23 -2.82
CA ILE A 97 -3.19 9.86 -2.42
C ILE A 97 -2.99 9.67 -0.91
N ALA A 98 -1.86 10.14 -0.35
CA ALA A 98 -1.63 10.09 1.10
C ALA A 98 -2.71 10.83 1.90
N TYR A 99 -3.13 12.01 1.43
CA TYR A 99 -4.21 12.77 2.04
C TYR A 99 -5.56 12.03 1.98
N ILE A 100 -5.91 11.47 0.83
CA ILE A 100 -7.12 10.66 0.65
C ILE A 100 -7.12 9.47 1.62
N LEU A 101 -5.98 8.79 1.80
CA LEU A 101 -5.86 7.69 2.76
C LEU A 101 -6.08 8.18 4.20
N SER A 102 -5.43 9.29 4.60
CA SER A 102 -5.60 9.92 5.91
C SER A 102 -7.07 10.25 6.21
N GLU A 103 -7.75 10.94 5.29
CA GLU A 103 -9.17 11.34 5.46
C GLU A 103 -10.13 10.14 5.48
N ASN A 104 -9.69 8.99 4.98
CA ASN A 104 -10.45 7.75 5.05
C ASN A 104 -10.11 6.87 6.27
N GLY A 105 -9.27 7.36 7.18
CA GLY A 105 -9.02 6.74 8.49
C GLY A 105 -7.83 5.78 8.51
N PHE A 106 -7.01 5.74 7.45
CA PHE A 106 -5.79 4.95 7.43
C PHE A 106 -4.69 5.67 8.24
N PRO A 107 -3.88 4.95 9.03
CA PRO A 107 -2.87 5.57 9.88
C PRO A 107 -1.72 6.12 9.03
N ALA A 108 -1.14 7.23 9.48
CA ALA A 108 0.18 7.66 9.01
C ALA A 108 1.28 6.81 9.68
N GLY A 109 2.42 6.70 9.01
CA GLY A 109 3.65 6.11 9.54
C GLY A 109 4.88 6.97 9.25
N GLU A 110 6.05 6.34 9.37
CA GLU A 110 7.35 7.04 9.29
C GLU A 110 8.02 6.90 7.91
N THR A 111 7.51 6.01 7.06
CA THR A 111 8.04 5.79 5.71
C THR A 111 7.28 6.65 4.71
N SER A 112 8.02 7.40 3.89
CA SER A 112 7.42 8.14 2.77
C SER A 112 6.79 7.16 1.78
N LEU A 113 5.55 7.45 1.37
CA LEU A 113 4.94 6.79 0.23
C LEU A 113 5.71 7.20 -1.03
N ASP A 114 6.12 6.24 -1.86
CA ASP A 114 6.93 6.49 -3.06
C ASP A 114 6.50 5.56 -4.21
N PRO A 115 6.02 6.08 -5.36
CA PRO A 115 5.61 5.25 -6.49
C PRO A 115 6.76 4.44 -7.09
N ASP A 116 8.01 4.87 -6.91
CA ASP A 116 9.20 4.20 -7.44
C ASP A 116 9.84 3.23 -6.41
N ASP A 117 9.35 3.21 -5.17
CA ASP A 117 9.86 2.33 -4.10
C ASP A 117 8.72 1.66 -3.29
N GLY A 118 8.44 0.40 -3.63
CA GLY A 118 7.58 -0.48 -2.84
C GLY A 118 6.07 -0.22 -2.91
N MET A 119 5.60 0.85 -3.56
CA MET A 119 4.14 1.12 -3.68
C MET A 119 3.38 0.04 -4.47
N ALA A 120 4.04 -0.65 -5.41
CA ALA A 120 3.45 -1.77 -6.14
C ALA A 120 3.08 -2.96 -5.24
N ASP A 121 3.75 -3.11 -4.11
CA ASP A 121 3.53 -4.21 -3.16
C ASP A 121 2.51 -3.83 -2.07
N ILE A 122 2.08 -2.56 -2.02
CA ILE A 122 1.09 -2.06 -1.07
C ILE A 122 -0.31 -2.29 -1.61
N HIS A 123 -1.13 -3.07 -0.92
CA HIS A 123 -2.49 -3.35 -1.32
C HIS A 123 -3.52 -2.45 -0.60
N ILE A 124 -4.51 -1.99 -1.36
CA ILE A 124 -5.65 -1.24 -0.84
C ILE A 124 -6.57 -2.19 -0.07
N VAL A 125 -7.01 -1.79 1.11
CA VAL A 125 -8.05 -2.48 1.89
C VAL A 125 -9.22 -1.54 2.16
N ARG A 126 -10.41 -2.09 2.47
CA ARG A 126 -11.61 -1.28 2.70
C ARG A 126 -11.47 -0.40 3.95
N PRO A 127 -11.78 0.92 3.86
CA PRO A 127 -11.95 1.77 5.04
C PRO A 127 -13.24 1.50 5.81
#